data_AF-A0AA42DJN2-F1
#
_entry.id   AF-A0AA42DJN2-F1
#
_cell.length_a   1.000
_cell.length_b   1.000
_cell.length_c   1.000
_cell.angle_alpha   90.00
_cell.angle_beta   90.00
_cell.angle_gamma   90.00
#
_symmetry.space_group_name_H-M   'P 1'
#
loop_
_entity.id
_entity.type
_entity.pdbx_description
1 polymer ?
#
loop_
_entity_poly.entity_id
_entity_poly.type
_entity_poly.pdbx_seq_one_letter_code
_entity_poly.pdbx_strand_id
1 'polypeptide(L)'
;MGLDNRLKQVALSVAIRHLSKNRQKSKERTCRNVIELAKDLSEEPLTKEALNTYYNQLMEQIDTDNEEELRTWVIQTFHLS
;
A
#
# COMPACT_ATOMS: atom_id res chain seq x y z
N MET A 1 9.55 -9.05 16.11
CA MET A 1 8.31 -8.59 15.43
C MET A 1 7.10 -9.11 16.18
N GLY A 2 6.22 -8.22 16.67
CA GLY A 2 5.00 -8.57 17.39
C GLY A 2 3.89 -9.12 16.48
N LEU A 3 2.88 -9.76 17.09
CA LEU A 3 1.74 -10.38 16.41
C LEU A 3 0.94 -9.37 15.55
N ASP A 4 0.82 -8.13 16.03
CA ASP A 4 0.18 -7.01 15.32
C ASP A 4 0.89 -6.67 14.01
N ASN A 5 2.23 -6.65 13.99
CA ASN A 5 2.97 -6.29 12.78
C ASN A 5 2.76 -7.34 11.68
N ARG A 6 2.72 -8.62 12.06
CA ARG A 6 2.42 -9.73 11.14
C ARG A 6 1.01 -9.62 10.57
N LEU A 7 0.02 -9.29 11.41
CA LEU A 7 -1.36 -9.10 10.97
C LEU A 7 -1.48 -7.93 9.97
N LYS A 8 -0.81 -6.81 10.26
CA LYS A 8 -0.76 -5.66 9.35
C LYS A 8 -0.07 -5.99 8.02
N GLN A 9 1.03 -6.73 8.01
CA GLN A 9 1.70 -7.18 6.77
C GLN A 9 0.83 -8.11 5.92
N VAL A 10 0.08 -9.01 6.57
CA VAL A 10 -0.89 -9.87 5.88
C VAL A 10 -2.04 -9.02 5.32
N ALA A 11 -2.58 -8.09 6.11
CA ALA A 11 -3.63 -7.18 5.67
C ALA A 11 -3.19 -6.33 4.47
N LEU A 12 -1.94 -5.83 4.48
CA LEU A 12 -1.35 -5.09 3.37
C LEU A 12 -1.27 -5.97 2.11
N SER A 13 -0.79 -7.20 2.24
CA SER A 13 -0.69 -8.14 1.11
C SER A 13 -2.06 -8.46 0.52
N VAL A 14 -3.08 -8.64 1.37
CA VAL A 14 -4.47 -8.86 0.94
C VAL A 14 -5.04 -7.62 0.26
N ALA A 15 -4.76 -6.42 0.78
CA ALA A 15 -5.21 -5.17 0.20
C ALA A 15 -4.60 -4.96 -1.20
N ILE A 16 -3.30 -5.19 -1.38
CA ILE A 16 -2.60 -5.08 -2.68
C ILE A 16 -3.16 -6.10 -3.69
N ARG A 17 -3.38 -7.34 -3.25
CA ARG A 17 -4.02 -8.36 -4.10
C ARG A 17 -5.44 -7.96 -4.51
N HIS A 18 -6.22 -7.43 -3.58
CA HIS A 18 -7.58 -6.96 -3.87
C HIS A 18 -7.55 -5.79 -4.86
N LEU A 19 -6.60 -4.88 -4.70
CA LEU A 19 -6.35 -3.73 -5.55
C LEU A 19 -6.00 -4.18 -6.99
N SER A 20 -5.07 -5.11 -7.14
CA SER A 20 -4.68 -5.68 -8.45
C SER A 20 -5.84 -6.39 -9.17
N LYS A 21 -6.74 -7.06 -8.43
CA LYS A 21 -7.86 -7.84 -8.99
C LYS A 21 -9.14 -7.02 -9.23
N ASN A 22 -9.38 -5.94 -8.48
CA ASN A 22 -10.63 -5.17 -8.51
C ASN A 22 -10.41 -3.70 -8.91
N ARG A 23 -9.58 -3.48 -9.95
CA ARG A 23 -9.13 -2.16 -10.43
C ARG A 23 -10.27 -1.17 -10.76
N GLN A 24 -11.48 -1.63 -11.06
CA GLN A 24 -12.58 -0.77 -11.55
C GLN A 24 -13.64 -0.37 -10.51
N LYS A 25 -13.82 -1.10 -9.41
CA LYS A 25 -14.98 -0.90 -8.50
C LYS A 25 -14.66 -0.18 -7.18
N SER A 26 -13.42 -0.26 -6.70
CA SER A 26 -13.05 0.25 -5.37
C SER A 26 -11.62 0.75 -5.30
N LYS A 27 -11.09 1.26 -6.41
CA LYS A 27 -9.69 1.68 -6.57
C LYS A 27 -9.27 2.71 -5.52
N GLU A 28 -9.97 3.84 -5.42
CA GLU A 28 -9.65 4.89 -4.44
C GLU A 28 -9.64 4.39 -2.99
N ARG A 29 -10.71 3.68 -2.58
CA ARG A 29 -10.83 3.15 -1.22
C ARG A 29 -9.72 2.14 -0.91
N THR A 30 -9.38 1.28 -1.88
CA THR A 30 -8.34 0.26 -1.67
C THR A 30 -6.95 0.92 -1.63
N CYS A 31 -6.69 1.93 -2.48
CA CYS A 31 -5.45 2.71 -2.43
C CYS A 31 -5.30 3.40 -1.07
N ARG A 32 -6.35 4.04 -0.54
CA ARG A 32 -6.32 4.64 0.80
C ARG A 32 -6.01 3.62 1.90
N ASN A 33 -6.65 2.46 1.86
CA ASN A 33 -6.38 1.38 2.82
C ASN A 33 -4.92 0.90 2.73
N VAL A 34 -4.36 0.77 1.53
CA VAL A 34 -2.94 0.38 1.35
C VAL A 34 -2.02 1.44 1.94
N ILE A 35 -2.27 2.72 1.68
CA ILE A 35 -1.46 3.83 2.21
C ILE A 35 -1.56 3.90 3.74
N GLU A 36 -2.74 3.73 4.33
CA GLU A 36 -2.91 3.68 5.79
C GLU A 36 -2.18 2.50 6.41
N LEU A 37 -2.34 1.30 5.85
CA LEU A 37 -1.65 0.10 6.34
C LEU A 37 -0.14 0.21 6.20
N ALA A 38 0.35 0.73 5.09
CA ALA A 38 1.78 0.91 4.85
C ALA A 38 2.37 1.99 5.75
N LYS A 39 1.67 3.10 5.99
CA LYS A 39 2.06 4.12 6.97
C LYS A 39 2.15 3.53 8.39
N ASP A 40 1.16 2.73 8.78
CA ASP A 40 1.10 2.09 10.09
C ASP A 40 2.18 1.01 10.33
N LEU A 41 2.76 0.51 9.24
CA LEU A 41 3.86 -0.46 9.22
C LEU A 41 5.23 0.22 9.04
N SER A 42 5.26 1.46 8.56
CA SER A 42 6.48 2.21 8.37
C SER A 42 7.09 2.58 9.72
N GLU A 43 8.39 2.35 9.85
CA GLU A 43 9.14 2.76 11.03
C GLU A 43 9.46 4.27 11.00
N GLU A 44 9.22 4.93 9.86
CA GLU A 44 9.53 6.34 9.65
C GLU A 44 8.29 7.25 9.76
N PRO A 45 8.44 8.45 10.34
CA PRO A 45 7.37 9.44 10.35
C PRO A 45 7.15 10.03 8.95
N LEU A 46 6.10 9.58 8.27
CA LEU A 46 5.71 10.10 6.97
C LEU A 46 4.85 11.37 7.09
N THR A 47 5.20 12.41 6.33
CA THR A 47 4.43 13.65 6.27
C THR A 47 3.13 13.45 5.49
N LYS A 48 2.14 14.32 5.73
CA LYS A 48 0.87 14.32 5.00
C LYS A 48 1.07 14.55 3.49
N GLU A 49 2.06 15.37 3.12
CA GLU A 49 2.43 15.58 1.71
C GLU A 49 2.99 14.31 1.07
N ALA A 50 3.90 13.61 1.74
CA ALA A 50 4.45 12.34 1.23
C ALA A 50 3.35 11.30 1.02
N LEU A 51 2.43 11.16 1.98
CA LEU A 51 1.30 10.22 1.88
C LEU A 51 0.36 10.56 0.71
N ASN A 52 0.10 11.85 0.45
CA ASN A 52 -0.69 12.28 -0.70
C ASN A 52 0.03 11.99 -2.02
N THR A 53 1.34 12.22 -2.10
CA THR A 53 2.16 11.86 -3.27
C THR A 53 2.11 10.36 -3.53
N TYR A 54 2.31 9.53 -2.51
CA TYR A 54 2.25 8.07 -2.63
C TYR A 54 0.87 7.57 -3.03
N TYR A 55 -0.20 8.19 -2.50
CA TYR A 55 -1.56 7.87 -2.93
C TYR A 55 -1.76 8.12 -4.43
N ASN A 56 -1.33 9.28 -4.93
CA ASN A 56 -1.46 9.61 -6.35
C ASN A 56 -0.63 8.68 -7.23
N GLN A 57 0.61 8.36 -6.82
CA GLN A 57 1.47 7.41 -7.52
C GLN A 57 0.85 6.01 -7.58
N LEU A 58 0.30 5.52 -6.45
CA LEU A 58 -0.38 4.23 -6.40
C LEU A 58 -1.65 4.20 -7.26
N MET A 59 -2.38 5.32 -7.34
CA MET A 59 -3.54 5.49 -8.21
C MET A 59 -3.18 5.44 -9.70
N GLU A 60 -1.98 5.86 -10.10
CA GLU A 60 -1.49 5.76 -11.48
C GLU A 60 -0.98 4.35 -11.77
N GLN A 61 -0.13 3.80 -10.89
CA GLN A 61 0.53 2.51 -11.08
C GLN A 61 -0.43 1.32 -11.07
N ILE A 62 -1.55 1.37 -10.34
CA ILE A 62 -2.51 0.25 -10.30
C ILE A 62 -3.05 -0.14 -11.69
N ASP A 63 -3.14 0.81 -12.63
CA ASP A 63 -3.66 0.50 -13.95
C ASP A 63 -2.62 -0.21 -14.84
N THR A 64 -1.33 0.02 -14.58
CA THR A 64 -0.21 -0.48 -15.38
C THR A 64 0.47 -1.71 -14.77
N ASP A 65 0.66 -1.70 -13.46
CA ASP A 65 1.57 -2.60 -12.76
C ASP A 65 0.86 -3.88 -12.32
N ASN A 66 1.61 -4.96 -12.18
CA ASN A 66 1.11 -6.23 -11.66
C ASN A 66 1.18 -6.30 -10.11
N GLU A 67 0.64 -7.36 -9.49
CA GLU A 67 0.60 -7.51 -8.01
C GLU A 67 1.99 -7.46 -7.37
N GLU A 68 3.01 -8.01 -8.03
CA GLU A 68 4.38 -8.09 -7.50
C GLU A 68 5.11 -6.75 -7.59
N GLU A 69 4.92 -6.01 -8.68
CA GLU A 69 5.44 -4.66 -8.87
C GLU A 69 4.86 -3.70 -7.84
N LEU A 70 3.52 -3.69 -7.68
CA LEU A 70 2.84 -2.88 -6.67
C LEU A 70 3.31 -3.21 -5.25
N ARG A 71 3.50 -4.50 -4.94
CA ARG A 71 4.01 -4.93 -3.64
C ARG A 71 5.43 -4.45 -3.39
N THR A 72 6.30 -4.58 -4.39
CA THR A 72 7.70 -4.16 -4.30
C THR A 72 7.78 -2.65 -4.08
N TRP A 73 6.99 -1.89 -4.85
CA TRP A 73 6.91 -0.44 -4.70
C TRP A 73 6.46 -0.04 -3.29
N VAL A 74 5.37 -0.61 -2.76
CA VAL A 74 4.90 -0.28 -1.40
C VAL A 74 5.96 -0.60 -0.34
N ILE A 75 6.65 -1.73 -0.44
CA ILE A 75 7.71 -2.10 0.51
C ILE A 75 8.86 -1.08 0.47
N GLN A 76 9.31 -0.71 -0.73
CA GLN A 76 10.42 0.23 -0.91
C GLN A 76 10.03 1.65 -0.49
N THR A 77 8.86 2.14 -0.91
CA THR A 77 8.38 3.50 -0.64
C THR A 77 8.13 3.76 0.84
N PHE A 78 7.68 2.74 1.58
CA PHE A 78 7.37 2.87 3.01
C PHE A 78 8.47 2.29 3.92
N HIS A 79 9.59 1.85 3.36
CA HIS A 79 10.70 1.21 4.08
C HIS A 79 10.24 0.07 5.00
N LEU A 80 9.37 -0.80 4.47
CA LEU A 80 8.79 -1.89 5.24
C LEU A 80 9.81 -3.03 5.43
N SER A 81 9.96 -3.46 6.68
CA SER A 81 10.90 -4.50 7.12
C SER A 81 10.29 -5.91 7.21
#